data_AF-A0A521DP25-F1
#
_entry.id   AF-A0A521DP25-F1
#
_cell.length_a   1.000
_cell.length_b   1.000
_cell.length_c   1.000
_cell.angle_alpha   90.00
_cell.angle_beta   90.00
_cell.angle_gamma   90.00
#
_symmetry.space_group_name_H-M   'P 1'
#
loop_
_entity.id
_entity.type
_entity.pdbx_description
1 polymer ?
#
loop_
_entity_poly.entity_id
_entity_poly.type
_entity_poly.pdbx_seq_one_letter_code
_entity_poly.pdbx_strand_id
1 'polypeptide(L)'
;MKPMNNNTLEDLYKKAIKEKYEEVKNGDDFYFLNAPTRGKLNKLCWEKFANNDMHSNDLNVFNSLLGLSFDISAKKKFKQETDLFRPVEKFFKGETDPDKIDVVDMAAILVDFNPRPFNKFRKEIDPENLKLIEELRDTKHYKPEFSSVGFSNEIEIKNFPDLKNEEVKEDKNEEVEQDEADVIEQDENQDLETIPAGISTPVKIGGEDRVKFRWKRYFVIASFLAVFVIIIYLSMLPKDCMQWTGNHYERIERSGEGYCDTYYDARYFDLKKIEVCDSTKFFDDNGRAQVWYIRVGDSVECYNQFAPYPENTQRFLKPITQYIIKQYLSDRPKCN
;
A
#
# COMPACT_ATOMS: atom_id res chain seq x y z
N MET A 1 -21.90 -21.16 24.66
CA MET A 1 -22.30 -21.34 23.25
C MET A 1 -21.44 -20.39 22.43
N LYS A 2 -20.53 -20.89 21.59
CA LYS A 2 -19.64 -20.03 20.78
C LYS A 2 -20.47 -19.53 19.58
N PRO A 3 -20.59 -18.22 19.32
CA PRO A 3 -21.35 -17.75 18.17
C PRO A 3 -20.68 -18.25 16.89
N MET A 4 -21.47 -18.79 15.97
CA MET A 4 -20.99 -19.14 14.64
C MET A 4 -20.76 -17.84 13.86
N ASN A 5 -19.54 -17.66 13.36
CA ASN A 5 -19.15 -16.44 12.64
C ASN A 5 -19.83 -16.38 11.27
N ASN A 6 -20.91 -15.61 11.17
CA ASN A 6 -21.38 -15.07 9.89
C ASN A 6 -20.37 -14.01 9.45
N ASN A 7 -19.33 -14.40 8.71
CA ASN A 7 -18.25 -13.50 8.34
C ASN A 7 -18.73 -12.55 7.24
N THR A 8 -19.02 -11.32 7.60
CA THR A 8 -19.30 -10.24 6.65
C THR A 8 -18.05 -9.94 5.81
N LEU A 9 -18.23 -9.21 4.70
CA LEU A 9 -17.11 -8.72 3.90
C LEU A 9 -16.17 -7.80 4.71
N GLU A 10 -16.71 -7.11 5.72
CA GLU A 10 -15.93 -6.30 6.66
C GLU A 10 -15.09 -7.18 7.61
N ASP A 11 -15.62 -8.31 8.07
CA ASP A 11 -14.86 -9.28 8.87
C ASP A 11 -13.72 -9.91 8.06
N LEU A 12 -13.95 -10.17 6.76
CA LEU A 12 -12.88 -10.61 5.84
C LEU A 12 -11.79 -9.54 5.70
N TYR A 13 -12.15 -8.26 5.63
CA TYR A 13 -11.19 -7.15 5.58
C TYR A 13 -10.38 -7.04 6.87
N LYS A 14 -11.07 -7.00 8.02
CA LYS A 14 -10.46 -6.99 9.36
C LYS A 14 -9.49 -8.17 9.55
N LYS A 15 -9.89 -9.37 9.12
CA LYS A 15 -9.05 -10.57 9.17
C LYS A 15 -7.80 -10.46 8.28
N ALA A 16 -7.95 -10.02 7.03
CA ALA A 16 -6.82 -9.87 6.11
C ALA A 16 -5.78 -8.85 6.61
N ILE A 17 -6.23 -7.76 7.25
CA ILE A 17 -5.34 -6.77 7.85
C ILE A 17 -4.62 -7.33 9.08
N LYS A 18 -5.30 -8.12 9.93
CA LYS A 18 -4.64 -8.82 11.05
C LYS A 18 -3.59 -9.82 10.56
N GLU A 19 -3.88 -10.57 9.50
CA GLU A 19 -2.92 -11.48 8.86
C GLU A 19 -1.71 -10.71 8.30
N LYS A 20 -1.93 -9.56 7.65
CA LYS A 20 -0.84 -8.70 7.17
C LYS A 20 -0.02 -8.08 8.29
N TYR A 21 -0.66 -7.65 9.38
CA TYR A 21 0.02 -7.17 10.57
C TYR A 21 0.95 -8.23 11.16
N GLU A 22 0.48 -9.48 11.31
CA GLU A 22 1.31 -10.59 11.80
C GLU A 22 2.50 -10.91 10.89
N GLU A 23 2.36 -10.74 9.58
CA GLU A 23 3.43 -10.86 8.58
C GLU A 23 4.50 -9.75 8.77
N VAL A 24 4.09 -8.48 8.85
CA VAL A 24 5.02 -7.33 8.78
C VAL A 24 5.52 -6.81 10.13
N LYS A 25 4.91 -7.21 11.26
CA LYS A 25 5.29 -6.68 12.58
C LYS A 25 6.74 -6.95 12.99
N ASN A 26 7.40 -7.91 12.33
CA ASN A 26 8.81 -8.26 12.52
C ASN A 26 9.73 -7.79 11.37
N GLY A 27 9.20 -7.01 10.42
CA GLY A 27 9.95 -6.43 9.30
C GLY A 27 10.43 -5.00 9.57
N ASP A 28 10.48 -4.17 8.53
CA ASP A 28 11.09 -2.83 8.56
C ASP A 28 10.48 -1.91 9.65
N ASP A 29 9.17 -1.98 9.87
CA ASP A 29 8.45 -1.20 10.89
C ASP A 29 8.48 -1.85 12.31
N PHE A 30 9.34 -2.83 12.57
CA PHE A 30 9.42 -3.61 13.82
C PHE A 30 9.36 -2.77 15.10
N TYR A 31 10.09 -1.65 15.15
CA TYR A 31 10.11 -0.74 16.29
C TYR A 31 8.70 -0.26 16.69
N PHE A 32 7.85 -0.03 15.68
CA PHE A 32 6.47 0.43 15.85
C PHE A 32 5.48 -0.73 16.04
N LEU A 33 5.63 -1.80 15.25
CA LEU A 33 4.60 -2.81 15.08
C LEU A 33 4.73 -4.06 15.97
N ASN A 34 5.92 -4.52 16.37
CA ASN A 34 6.03 -5.74 17.19
C ASN A 34 5.41 -5.57 18.60
N ALA A 35 5.61 -4.40 19.20
CA ALA A 35 5.00 -4.01 20.47
C ALA A 35 4.30 -2.66 20.28
N PRO A 36 3.08 -2.65 19.69
CA PRO A 36 2.41 -1.43 19.30
C PRO A 36 1.79 -0.74 20.51
N THR A 37 1.98 0.58 20.56
CA THR A 37 1.27 1.50 21.46
C THR A 37 0.67 2.60 20.61
N ARG A 38 -0.44 3.21 21.03
CA ARG A 38 -1.05 4.32 20.28
C ARG A 38 -0.07 5.45 19.93
N GLY A 39 0.91 5.75 20.79
CA GLY A 39 1.97 6.73 20.52
C GLY A 39 2.97 6.27 19.43
N LYS A 40 3.34 4.98 19.40
CA LYS A 40 4.14 4.41 18.31
C LYS A 40 3.37 4.43 16.99
N LEU A 41 2.09 4.04 17.00
CA LEU A 41 1.25 4.01 15.80
C LEU A 41 0.97 5.42 15.25
N ASN A 42 0.75 6.41 16.13
CA ASN A 42 0.70 7.83 15.77
C ASN A 42 2.01 8.26 15.07
N LYS A 43 3.18 7.97 15.67
CA LYS A 43 4.48 8.30 15.07
C LYS A 43 4.70 7.60 13.71
N LEU A 44 4.36 6.31 13.57
CA LEU A 44 4.45 5.58 12.30
C LEU A 44 3.54 6.19 11.22
N CYS A 45 2.31 6.56 11.58
CA CYS A 45 1.39 7.27 10.69
C CYS A 45 2.04 8.56 10.17
N TRP A 46 2.61 9.39 11.06
CA TRP A 46 3.32 10.59 10.64
C TRP A 46 4.46 10.30 9.66
N GLU A 47 5.27 9.27 9.94
CA GLU A 47 6.41 8.91 9.09
C GLU A 47 5.97 8.39 7.71
N LYS A 48 4.93 7.56 7.63
CA LYS A 48 4.38 7.10 6.33
C LYS A 48 3.79 8.26 5.50
N PHE A 49 3.10 9.22 6.11
CA PHE A 49 2.49 10.35 5.39
C PHE A 49 3.48 11.50 5.07
N ALA A 50 4.51 11.70 5.90
CA ALA A 50 5.48 12.78 5.67
C ALA A 50 6.57 12.42 4.64
N ASN A 51 6.85 11.13 4.43
CA ASN A 51 7.95 10.67 3.59
C ASN A 51 7.52 10.15 2.21
N ASN A 52 6.22 9.99 1.94
CA ASN A 52 5.70 9.34 0.72
C ASN A 52 4.60 10.16 0.06
N ASP A 53 4.53 10.09 -1.28
CA ASP A 53 3.38 10.56 -2.06
C ASP A 53 2.17 9.66 -1.81
N MET A 54 1.38 9.97 -0.78
CA MET A 54 0.20 9.20 -0.41
C MET A 54 -0.92 9.33 -1.44
N HIS A 55 -1.53 8.18 -1.77
CA HIS A 55 -2.69 8.13 -2.66
C HIS A 55 -3.87 8.91 -2.06
N SER A 56 -4.69 9.55 -2.91
CA SER A 56 -5.81 10.39 -2.46
C SER A 56 -6.77 9.68 -1.49
N ASN A 57 -6.98 8.37 -1.66
CA ASN A 57 -7.78 7.57 -0.71
C ASN A 57 -7.18 7.54 0.69
N ASP A 58 -5.87 7.39 0.83
CA ASP A 58 -5.18 7.28 2.12
C ASP A 58 -5.17 8.65 2.83
N LEU A 59 -5.06 9.74 2.08
CA LEU A 59 -5.30 11.11 2.57
C LEU A 59 -6.75 11.30 3.08
N ASN A 60 -7.76 10.74 2.39
CA ASN A 60 -9.14 10.82 2.85
C ASN A 60 -9.38 10.04 4.16
N VAL A 61 -8.76 8.86 4.32
CA VAL A 61 -8.79 8.09 5.58
C VAL A 61 -8.13 8.86 6.72
N PHE A 62 -6.98 9.48 6.48
CA PHE A 62 -6.31 10.36 7.44
C PHE A 62 -7.22 11.51 7.89
N ASN A 63 -7.83 12.22 6.92
CA ASN A 63 -8.70 13.35 7.18
C ASN A 63 -9.96 12.94 7.97
N SER A 64 -10.53 11.77 7.69
CA SER A 64 -11.73 11.25 8.37
C SER A 64 -11.44 10.85 9.82
N LEU A 65 -10.34 10.12 10.07
CA LEU A 65 -10.00 9.66 11.42
C LEU A 65 -9.58 10.81 12.35
N LEU A 66 -8.85 11.80 11.82
CA LEU A 66 -8.20 12.85 12.61
C LEU A 66 -8.94 14.20 12.55
N GLY A 67 -9.97 14.33 11.71
CA GLY A 67 -10.75 15.56 11.56
C GLY A 67 -9.96 16.76 11.04
N LEU A 68 -8.81 16.53 10.39
CA LEU A 68 -7.90 17.57 9.91
C LEU A 68 -7.15 17.12 8.64
N SER A 69 -6.93 18.06 7.71
CA SER A 69 -6.12 17.83 6.51
C SER A 69 -4.65 17.60 6.87
N PHE A 70 -4.00 16.63 6.23
CA PHE A 70 -2.55 16.46 6.38
C PHE A 70 -1.78 17.73 5.95
N ASP A 71 -0.97 18.25 6.87
CA ASP A 71 -0.07 19.38 6.67
C ASP A 71 1.20 19.11 7.48
N ILE A 72 2.36 19.17 6.84
CA ILE A 72 3.68 18.96 7.44
C ILE A 72 3.91 19.94 8.61
N SER A 73 3.36 21.15 8.51
CA SER A 73 3.42 22.20 9.54
C SER A 73 2.63 21.83 10.80
N ALA A 74 1.60 21.00 10.68
CA ALA A 74 0.73 20.58 11.78
C ALA A 74 1.33 19.49 12.69
N LYS A 75 2.61 19.11 12.50
CA LYS A 75 3.32 18.04 13.25
C LYS A 75 3.14 18.12 14.77
N LYS A 76 3.13 19.33 15.35
CA LYS A 76 2.94 19.53 16.80
C LYS A 76 1.51 19.16 17.23
N LYS A 77 0.49 19.57 16.47
CA LYS A 77 -0.92 19.23 16.71
C LYS A 77 -1.13 17.72 16.55
N PHE A 78 -0.66 17.14 15.45
CA PHE A 78 -0.81 15.71 15.17
C PHE A 78 -0.27 14.80 16.30
N LYS A 79 0.87 15.15 16.91
CA LYS A 79 1.42 14.40 18.06
C LYS A 79 0.49 14.38 19.27
N GLN A 80 -0.35 15.40 19.45
CA GLN A 80 -1.29 15.49 20.57
C GLN A 80 -2.48 14.53 20.38
N GLU A 81 -2.85 14.24 19.12
CA GLU A 81 -3.95 13.32 18.73
C GLU A 81 -3.59 11.83 18.90
N THR A 82 -2.68 11.52 19.82
CA THR A 82 -2.17 10.16 20.09
C THR A 82 -3.28 9.18 20.52
N ASP A 83 -4.33 9.66 21.19
CA ASP A 83 -5.43 8.80 21.65
C ASP A 83 -6.36 8.31 20.54
N LEU A 84 -6.38 8.96 19.36
CA LEU A 84 -7.15 8.50 18.20
C LEU A 84 -6.62 7.16 17.64
N PHE A 85 -5.39 6.79 17.99
CA PHE A 85 -4.79 5.49 17.65
C PHE A 85 -5.08 4.39 18.66
N ARG A 86 -5.78 4.68 19.77
CA ARG A 86 -6.18 3.67 20.77
C ARG A 86 -7.03 2.53 20.19
N PRO A 87 -8.01 2.76 19.28
CA PRO A 87 -8.75 1.68 18.65
C PRO A 87 -7.89 0.82 17.71
N VAL A 88 -6.92 1.43 17.02
CA VAL A 88 -5.96 0.72 16.14
C VAL A 88 -5.01 -0.15 16.96
N GLU A 89 -4.50 0.38 18.10
CA GLU A 89 -3.67 -0.37 19.05
C GLU A 89 -4.39 -1.64 19.53
N LYS A 90 -5.66 -1.51 19.96
CA LYS A 90 -6.45 -2.64 20.43
C LYS A 90 -6.78 -3.65 19.33
N PHE A 91 -6.99 -3.18 18.11
CA PHE A 91 -7.25 -4.03 16.94
C PHE A 91 -6.04 -4.92 16.60
N PHE A 92 -4.83 -4.36 16.54
CA PHE A 92 -3.60 -5.13 16.31
C PHE A 92 -3.26 -6.09 17.45
N LYS A 93 -3.57 -5.73 18.71
CA LYS A 93 -3.42 -6.64 19.86
C LYS A 93 -4.52 -7.72 19.93
N GLY A 94 -5.54 -7.67 19.08
CA GLY A 94 -6.68 -8.58 19.12
C GLY A 94 -7.62 -8.38 20.31
N GLU A 95 -7.52 -7.26 21.03
CA GLU A 95 -8.36 -6.94 22.19
C GLU A 95 -9.80 -6.57 21.79
N THR A 96 -9.98 -5.89 20.64
CA THR A 96 -11.28 -5.43 20.14
C THR A 96 -11.29 -5.36 18.61
N ASP A 97 -12.42 -5.67 17.99
CA ASP A 97 -12.68 -5.33 16.58
C ASP A 97 -13.39 -3.97 16.47
N PRO A 98 -12.84 -2.97 15.76
CA PRO A 98 -13.47 -1.66 15.62
C PRO A 98 -14.76 -1.71 14.79
N ASP A 99 -15.80 -0.98 15.23
CA ASP A 99 -17.04 -0.78 14.45
C ASP A 99 -16.88 0.27 13.33
N LYS A 100 -15.90 1.17 13.47
CA LYS A 100 -15.65 2.25 12.51
C LYS A 100 -14.68 1.80 11.44
N ILE A 101 -15.13 1.76 10.19
CA ILE A 101 -14.29 1.32 9.06
C ILE A 101 -13.03 2.18 8.89
N ASP A 102 -13.09 3.49 9.14
CA ASP A 102 -11.95 4.41 9.07
C ASP A 102 -10.79 4.01 9.99
N VAL A 103 -11.08 3.36 11.13
CA VAL A 103 -10.06 2.82 12.04
C VAL A 103 -9.37 1.61 11.41
N VAL A 104 -10.15 0.76 10.74
CA VAL A 104 -9.66 -0.45 10.04
C VAL A 104 -8.87 -0.05 8.79
N ASP A 105 -9.32 0.98 8.07
CA ASP A 105 -8.59 1.57 6.94
C ASP A 105 -7.28 2.23 7.39
N MET A 106 -7.26 2.95 8.52
CA MET A 106 -6.01 3.45 9.09
C MET A 106 -5.09 2.29 9.48
N ALA A 107 -5.61 1.21 10.08
CA ALA A 107 -4.83 0.01 10.36
C ALA A 107 -4.23 -0.60 9.07
N ALA A 108 -5.00 -0.65 7.97
CA ALA A 108 -4.52 -1.12 6.68
C ALA A 108 -3.37 -0.27 6.12
N ILE A 109 -3.41 1.06 6.29
CA ILE A 109 -2.31 1.95 5.90
C ILE A 109 -1.05 1.69 6.73
N LEU A 110 -1.18 1.50 8.05
CA LEU A 110 -0.02 1.30 8.94
C LEU A 110 0.75 0.00 8.69
N VAL A 111 0.13 -1.02 8.08
CA VAL A 111 0.78 -2.30 7.73
C VAL A 111 0.97 -2.48 6.21
N ASP A 112 0.79 -1.40 5.46
CA ASP A 112 0.83 -1.35 4.00
C ASP A 112 -0.02 -2.42 3.28
N PHE A 113 -1.15 -2.79 3.89
CA PHE A 113 -2.10 -3.73 3.31
C PHE A 113 -2.71 -3.20 2.01
N ASN A 114 -2.77 -4.04 0.99
CA ASN A 114 -3.49 -3.78 -0.25
C ASN A 114 -4.39 -4.98 -0.56
N PRO A 115 -5.63 -4.77 -1.03
CA PRO A 115 -6.23 -3.47 -1.40
C PRO A 115 -6.87 -2.71 -0.22
N ARG A 116 -6.56 -1.41 -0.12
CA ARG A 116 -7.16 -0.44 0.83
C ARG A 116 -7.64 0.82 0.09
N PRO A 117 -8.59 1.62 0.63
CA PRO A 117 -9.44 1.38 1.80
C PRO A 117 -10.53 0.33 1.52
N PHE A 118 -11.45 0.09 2.48
CA PHE A 118 -12.47 -0.97 2.41
C PHE A 118 -13.33 -0.92 1.14
N ASN A 119 -13.68 0.27 0.66
CA ASN A 119 -14.44 0.42 -0.59
C ASN A 119 -13.68 -0.08 -1.83
N LYS A 120 -12.34 -0.13 -1.79
CA LYS A 120 -11.49 -0.77 -2.80
C LYS A 120 -11.47 -2.29 -2.59
N PHE A 121 -11.20 -2.74 -1.36
CA PHE A 121 -11.24 -4.16 -0.98
C PHE A 121 -12.56 -4.84 -1.39
N ARG A 122 -13.70 -4.21 -1.09
CA ARG A 122 -15.04 -4.67 -1.46
C ARG A 122 -15.28 -4.77 -2.97
N LYS A 123 -14.64 -3.92 -3.78
CA LYS A 123 -14.75 -3.99 -5.25
C LYS A 123 -13.86 -5.07 -5.86
N GLU A 124 -12.76 -5.40 -5.19
CA GLU A 124 -11.84 -6.45 -5.61
C GLU A 124 -12.31 -7.84 -5.13
N ILE A 125 -12.97 -7.91 -3.98
CA ILE A 125 -13.67 -9.10 -3.45
C ILE A 125 -15.17 -8.98 -3.75
N ASP A 126 -15.46 -9.13 -5.05
CA ASP A 126 -16.79 -9.24 -5.62
C ASP A 126 -17.52 -10.50 -5.06
N PRO A 127 -18.88 -10.56 -4.99
CA PRO A 127 -19.62 -11.61 -4.28
C PRO A 127 -19.35 -13.06 -4.70
N GLU A 128 -18.79 -13.29 -5.89
CA GLU A 128 -18.36 -14.62 -6.34
C GLU A 128 -17.20 -15.17 -5.50
N ASN A 129 -16.27 -14.33 -5.04
CA ASN A 129 -15.20 -14.76 -4.14
C ASN A 129 -15.74 -15.11 -2.74
N LEU A 130 -16.83 -14.45 -2.30
CA LEU A 130 -17.54 -14.82 -1.07
C LEU A 130 -18.19 -16.20 -1.18
N LYS A 131 -18.91 -16.47 -2.29
CA LYS A 131 -19.43 -17.82 -2.59
C LYS A 131 -18.32 -18.87 -2.66
N LEU A 132 -17.19 -18.56 -3.30
CA LEU A 132 -16.04 -19.46 -3.37
C LEU A 132 -15.46 -19.75 -1.97
N ILE A 133 -15.37 -18.74 -1.09
CA ILE A 133 -14.89 -18.89 0.29
C ILE A 133 -15.88 -19.67 1.17
N GLU A 134 -17.19 -19.59 0.89
CA GLU A 134 -18.24 -20.40 1.53
C GLU A 134 -18.18 -21.87 1.05
N GLU A 135 -18.14 -22.12 -0.26
CA GLU A 135 -17.98 -23.47 -0.85
C GLU A 135 -16.66 -24.15 -0.40
N LEU A 136 -15.58 -23.38 -0.25
CA LEU A 136 -14.29 -23.85 0.28
C LEU A 136 -14.25 -24.00 1.82
N ARG A 137 -15.26 -23.52 2.55
CA ARG A 137 -15.45 -23.83 3.97
C ARG A 137 -16.17 -25.14 4.17
N ASP A 138 -17.27 -25.36 3.46
CA ASP A 138 -18.11 -26.56 3.63
C ASP A 138 -17.36 -27.84 3.21
N THR A 139 -16.45 -27.74 2.25
CA THR A 139 -15.58 -28.85 1.82
C THR A 139 -14.53 -29.29 2.85
N LYS A 140 -14.29 -28.53 3.94
CA LYS A 140 -13.39 -28.98 5.03
C LYS A 140 -13.97 -30.05 5.95
N HIS A 141 -15.21 -30.47 5.74
CA HIS A 141 -15.77 -31.67 6.39
C HIS A 141 -15.51 -32.99 5.65
N TYR A 142 -14.62 -33.02 4.65
CA TYR A 142 -14.11 -34.28 4.11
C TYR A 142 -13.03 -34.90 5.03
N LYS A 143 -13.45 -35.79 5.92
CA LYS A 143 -12.56 -36.71 6.64
C LYS A 143 -12.08 -37.79 5.66
N PRO A 144 -10.78 -37.89 5.34
CA PRO A 144 -10.29 -39.00 4.54
C PRO A 144 -10.34 -40.28 5.40
N GLU A 145 -11.17 -41.24 5.02
CA GLU A 145 -10.99 -42.62 5.51
C GLU A 145 -9.77 -43.21 4.81
N PHE A 146 -8.60 -43.08 5.44
CA PHE A 146 -7.39 -43.72 4.98
C PHE A 146 -7.44 -45.21 5.33
N SER A 147 -7.96 -46.02 4.39
CA SER A 147 -7.90 -47.47 4.51
C SER A 147 -6.43 -47.92 4.48
N SER A 148 -6.06 -48.74 5.45
CA SER A 148 -4.67 -49.13 5.67
C SER A 148 -4.17 -50.11 4.61
N VAL A 149 -3.30 -49.66 3.72
CA VAL A 149 -2.29 -50.51 3.07
C VAL A 149 -0.95 -49.82 3.26
N GLY A 150 -0.08 -50.42 4.07
CA GLY A 150 1.19 -49.80 4.46
C GLY A 150 2.31 -50.02 3.45
N PHE A 151 3.26 -49.09 3.43
CA PHE A 151 4.65 -49.45 3.20
C PHE A 151 5.55 -48.56 4.05
N SER A 152 6.51 -49.19 4.74
CA SER A 152 7.47 -48.52 5.61
C SER A 152 8.47 -47.69 4.80
N ASN A 153 8.97 -46.59 5.36
CA ASN A 153 10.41 -46.51 5.67
C ASN A 153 10.74 -45.36 6.63
N GLU A 154 11.63 -45.71 7.53
CA GLU A 154 12.15 -45.03 8.71
C GLU A 154 13.28 -44.06 8.34
N ILE A 155 13.26 -42.82 8.87
CA ILE A 155 14.47 -42.04 9.20
C ILE A 155 14.24 -41.31 10.53
N GLU A 156 15.26 -41.29 11.37
CA GLU A 156 15.23 -41.04 12.81
C GLU A 156 14.95 -39.58 13.23
N ILE A 157 14.18 -39.42 14.32
CA ILE A 157 14.16 -38.19 15.13
C ILE A 157 15.08 -38.38 16.34
N LYS A 158 16.14 -37.57 16.43
CA LYS A 158 16.95 -37.48 17.67
C LYS A 158 16.36 -36.41 18.59
N ASN A 159 15.63 -36.88 19.60
CA ASN A 159 15.21 -36.08 20.75
C ASN A 159 16.36 -35.89 21.76
N PHE A 160 16.14 -34.92 22.68
CA PHE A 160 16.61 -34.79 24.08
C PHE A 160 17.31 -33.45 24.38
N PRO A 161 17.14 -32.88 25.59
CA PRO A 161 15.98 -32.95 26.50
C PRO A 161 15.44 -31.58 26.95
N ASP A 162 14.19 -31.58 27.43
CA ASP A 162 13.62 -30.54 28.30
C ASP A 162 14.20 -30.66 29.72
N LEU A 163 14.42 -29.55 30.41
CA LEU A 163 14.81 -29.51 31.82
C LEU A 163 13.99 -28.47 32.57
N LYS A 164 13.06 -28.96 33.39
CA LYS A 164 12.15 -28.17 34.21
C LYS A 164 12.69 -27.89 35.60
N ASN A 165 12.33 -26.70 36.07
CA ASN A 165 12.06 -26.31 37.47
C ASN A 165 13.19 -26.41 38.49
N GLU A 166 13.45 -25.28 39.16
CA GLU A 166 13.16 -25.21 40.59
C GLU A 166 12.61 -23.82 40.96
N GLU A 167 11.65 -23.79 41.88
CA GLU A 167 11.01 -22.57 42.41
C GLU A 167 11.78 -22.07 43.65
N VAL A 168 11.56 -20.81 44.09
CA VAL A 168 11.04 -20.47 45.45
C VAL A 168 11.06 -18.96 45.75
N LYS A 169 9.84 -18.39 45.81
CA LYS A 169 9.25 -17.40 46.76
C LYS A 169 9.85 -15.99 47.00
N GLU A 170 8.95 -15.00 46.82
CA GLU A 170 8.55 -13.90 47.74
C GLU A 170 9.37 -13.67 49.03
N ASP A 171 9.64 -12.42 49.46
CA ASP A 171 8.57 -11.52 49.94
C ASP A 171 8.94 -9.99 50.06
N LYS A 172 7.94 -9.13 49.80
CA LYS A 172 7.59 -7.79 50.37
C LYS A 172 8.53 -6.55 50.45
N ASN A 173 7.93 -5.41 50.03
CA ASN A 173 7.93 -4.03 50.59
C ASN A 173 9.26 -3.23 50.67
N GLU A 174 9.31 -1.89 50.67
CA GLU A 174 8.38 -0.73 50.61
C GLU A 174 9.10 0.37 49.78
N GLU A 175 8.50 1.10 48.82
CA GLU A 175 7.68 2.33 48.93
C GLU A 175 8.46 3.65 49.25
N VAL A 176 7.97 4.77 48.69
CA VAL A 176 8.24 6.21 48.97
C VAL A 176 9.10 7.03 47.97
N GLU A 177 8.38 7.92 47.27
CA GLU A 177 8.62 9.34 46.84
C GLU A 177 10.01 9.76 46.25
N GLN A 178 10.15 10.42 45.08
CA GLN A 178 9.48 11.56 44.41
C GLN A 178 10.04 12.95 44.82
N ASP A 179 10.11 13.86 43.84
CA ASP A 179 10.49 15.29 43.91
C ASP A 179 11.99 15.58 44.17
N GLU A 180 12.63 16.65 43.68
CA GLU A 180 12.36 17.55 42.54
C GLU A 180 13.69 18.25 42.11
N ALA A 181 13.59 19.10 41.08
CA ALA A 181 14.34 20.35 40.90
C ALA A 181 15.44 20.46 39.82
N ASP A 182 15.44 21.67 39.25
CA ASP A 182 16.11 22.19 38.07
C ASP A 182 17.31 23.06 38.47
N VAL A 183 18.40 23.07 37.69
CA VAL A 183 19.44 24.10 37.77
C VAL A 183 20.01 24.38 36.37
N ILE A 184 19.74 25.60 35.90
CA ILE A 184 20.48 26.30 34.84
C ILE A 184 21.43 27.27 35.52
N GLU A 185 22.70 27.34 35.12
CA GLU A 185 23.52 28.54 35.32
C GLU A 185 24.34 28.90 34.07
N GLN A 186 24.33 30.20 33.75
CA GLN A 186 25.30 30.91 32.90
C GLN A 186 25.89 32.05 33.74
N ASP A 187 27.22 32.11 33.86
CA ASP A 187 28.06 33.32 33.82
C ASP A 187 29.53 32.84 33.70
N GLU A 188 30.59 33.64 33.48
CA GLU A 188 30.79 35.07 33.70
C GLU A 188 31.80 35.67 32.69
N ASN A 189 31.83 37.01 32.57
CA ASN A 189 32.78 37.79 31.75
C ASN A 189 33.77 38.59 32.63
N GLN A 190 35.05 38.66 32.22
CA GLN A 190 36.07 39.62 32.71
C GLN A 190 37.14 39.80 31.58
N ASP A 191 37.77 40.96 31.33
CA ASP A 191 37.52 42.36 31.74
C ASP A 191 38.24 43.32 30.74
N LEU A 192 38.08 44.65 30.85
CA LEU A 192 38.55 45.66 29.87
C LEU A 192 39.42 46.79 30.49
N GLU A 193 40.57 47.10 29.86
CA GLU A 193 41.29 48.41 29.86
C GLU A 193 42.43 48.38 28.78
N THR A 194 42.96 49.46 28.19
CA THR A 194 42.52 50.87 28.07
C THR A 194 43.09 51.50 26.77
N ILE A 195 42.74 52.74 26.43
CA ILE A 195 43.19 53.46 25.22
C ILE A 195 44.16 54.61 25.55
N PRO A 196 45.16 54.90 24.69
CA PRO A 196 45.34 56.30 24.25
C PRO A 196 45.41 56.45 22.71
N ALA A 197 45.15 57.67 22.24
CA ALA A 197 44.74 57.93 20.85
C ALA A 197 45.88 58.34 19.89
N GLY A 198 45.65 58.04 18.59
CA GLY A 198 46.09 58.89 17.48
C GLY A 198 47.32 58.44 16.68
N ILE A 199 47.11 58.14 15.38
CA ILE A 199 47.77 58.77 14.22
C ILE A 199 47.12 58.21 12.94
N SER A 200 47.00 59.05 11.91
CA SER A 200 46.33 58.78 10.64
C SER A 200 47.21 58.05 9.62
N THR A 201 46.62 57.10 8.88
CA THR A 201 46.74 56.96 7.40
C THR A 201 46.00 55.71 6.90
N PRO A 202 45.09 55.83 5.92
CA PRO A 202 44.71 54.73 5.05
C PRO A 202 45.23 54.96 3.61
N VAL A 203 45.76 53.90 2.99
CA VAL A 203 45.63 53.50 1.57
C VAL A 203 46.70 52.45 1.28
N LYS A 204 46.26 51.20 1.07
CA LYS A 204 46.51 50.46 -0.18
C LYS A 204 45.32 49.55 -0.45
N ILE A 205 44.67 49.78 -1.57
CA ILE A 205 43.57 48.95 -2.06
C ILE A 205 44.18 47.70 -2.69
N GLY A 206 43.98 46.54 -2.07
CA GLY A 206 44.22 45.23 -2.67
C GLY A 206 42.86 44.63 -3.08
N GLY A 207 42.50 44.78 -4.35
CA GLY A 207 41.24 44.22 -4.87
C GLY A 207 41.51 43.28 -6.03
N GLU A 208 41.26 41.99 -5.84
CA GLU A 208 40.98 41.05 -6.93
C GLU A 208 40.18 39.81 -6.45
N ASP A 209 39.33 39.31 -7.36
CA ASP A 209 38.76 37.96 -7.45
C ASP A 209 37.94 37.35 -6.30
N ARG A 210 36.63 37.68 -6.23
CA ARG A 210 35.57 36.79 -5.67
C ARG A 210 34.23 36.76 -6.45
N VAL A 211 34.24 36.69 -7.79
CA VAL A 211 33.01 36.52 -8.61
C VAL A 211 33.09 35.36 -9.61
N LYS A 212 33.42 34.13 -9.16
CA LYS A 212 33.49 32.94 -10.03
C LYS A 212 32.72 31.69 -9.55
N PHE A 213 32.03 31.74 -8.40
CA PHE A 213 31.40 30.54 -7.79
C PHE A 213 29.87 30.52 -7.64
N ARG A 214 29.16 31.64 -7.89
CA ARG A 214 27.68 31.67 -7.73
C ARG A 214 26.91 31.20 -8.96
N TRP A 215 27.38 31.47 -10.18
CA TRP A 215 26.61 31.19 -11.41
C TRP A 215 26.44 29.70 -11.75
N LYS A 216 27.36 28.82 -11.36
CA LYS A 216 27.23 27.36 -11.62
C LYS A 216 25.94 26.76 -11.04
N ARG A 217 25.48 27.25 -9.87
CA ARG A 217 24.21 26.80 -9.26
C ARG A 217 22.98 27.26 -10.07
N TYR A 218 23.00 28.48 -10.60
CA TYR A 218 21.91 28.99 -11.45
C TYR A 218 21.84 28.29 -12.81
N PHE A 219 22.98 27.91 -13.41
CA PHE A 219 22.99 27.10 -14.64
C PHE A 219 22.35 25.71 -14.44
N VAL A 220 22.62 25.05 -13.31
CA VAL A 220 21.98 23.76 -12.98
C VAL A 220 20.47 23.93 -12.85
N ILE A 221 20.01 24.93 -12.08
CA ILE A 221 18.58 25.22 -11.89
C ILE A 221 17.90 25.58 -13.24
N ALA A 222 18.52 26.43 -14.06
CA ALA A 222 17.99 26.80 -15.37
C ALA A 222 17.89 25.59 -16.32
N SER A 223 18.84 24.66 -16.28
CA SER A 223 18.78 23.41 -17.03
C SER A 223 17.59 22.53 -16.61
N PHE A 224 17.36 22.35 -15.31
CA PHE A 224 16.19 21.62 -14.81
C PHE A 224 14.87 22.29 -15.20
N LEU A 225 14.79 23.62 -15.12
CA LEU A 225 13.59 24.37 -15.56
C LEU A 225 13.34 24.22 -17.06
N ALA A 226 14.38 24.28 -17.90
CA ALA A 226 14.26 24.07 -19.33
C ALA A 226 13.78 22.66 -19.67
N VAL A 227 14.34 21.63 -19.03
CA VAL A 227 13.89 20.23 -19.18
C VAL A 227 12.45 20.05 -18.71
N PHE A 228 12.05 20.67 -17.60
CA PHE A 228 10.67 20.62 -17.10
C PHE A 228 9.67 21.27 -18.07
N VAL A 229 10.01 22.44 -18.63
CA VAL A 229 9.21 23.10 -19.69
C VAL A 229 9.12 22.21 -20.94
N ILE A 230 10.20 21.55 -21.35
CA ILE A 230 10.19 20.61 -22.48
C ILE A 230 9.31 19.40 -22.17
N ILE A 231 9.36 18.83 -20.97
CA ILE A 231 8.49 17.70 -20.56
C ILE A 231 7.01 18.12 -20.57
N ILE A 232 6.67 19.31 -20.06
CA ILE A 232 5.30 19.84 -20.13
C ILE A 232 4.87 20.03 -21.59
N TYR A 233 5.71 20.64 -22.42
CA TYR A 233 5.43 20.87 -23.85
C TYR A 233 5.20 19.54 -24.61
N LEU A 234 6.06 18.54 -24.39
CA LEU A 234 5.90 17.19 -24.95
C LEU A 234 4.64 16.48 -24.42
N SER A 235 4.26 16.72 -23.16
CA SER A 235 3.04 16.17 -22.55
C SER A 235 1.76 16.83 -23.07
N MET A 236 1.86 18.07 -23.56
CA MET A 236 0.80 18.82 -24.24
C MET A 236 0.76 18.59 -25.76
N LEU A 237 1.62 17.74 -26.32
CA LEU A 237 1.45 17.30 -27.72
C LEU A 237 0.09 16.61 -27.89
N PRO A 238 -0.59 16.83 -29.03
CA PRO A 238 -1.96 16.37 -29.26
C PRO A 238 -2.02 14.85 -29.42
N LYS A 239 -2.09 14.09 -28.31
CA LYS A 239 -2.29 12.62 -28.30
C LYS A 239 -3.46 12.25 -29.19
N ASP A 240 -3.28 11.34 -30.15
CA ASP A 240 -4.37 10.91 -31.03
C ASP A 240 -5.57 10.35 -30.23
N CYS A 241 -6.73 10.21 -30.85
CA CYS A 241 -7.84 9.48 -30.24
C CYS A 241 -7.76 8.00 -30.64
N MET A 242 -8.32 7.11 -29.83
CA MET A 242 -8.56 5.72 -30.22
C MET A 242 -9.99 5.30 -29.85
N GLN A 243 -10.62 4.51 -30.71
CA GLN A 243 -11.98 4.00 -30.51
C GLN A 243 -11.99 2.47 -30.59
N TRP A 244 -12.82 1.84 -29.75
CA TRP A 244 -13.05 0.41 -29.81
C TRP A 244 -14.01 0.08 -30.97
N THR A 245 -13.52 -0.67 -31.96
CA THR A 245 -14.29 -1.05 -33.16
C THR A 245 -14.28 -2.57 -33.29
N GLY A 246 -15.45 -3.19 -33.08
CA GLY A 246 -15.66 -4.64 -33.24
C GLY A 246 -14.90 -5.49 -32.21
N ASN A 247 -13.61 -5.72 -32.46
CA ASN A 247 -12.74 -6.54 -31.63
C ASN A 247 -11.37 -5.93 -31.30
N HIS A 248 -11.07 -4.68 -31.67
CA HIS A 248 -9.80 -4.03 -31.40
C HIS A 248 -9.92 -2.50 -31.34
N TYR A 249 -8.84 -1.80 -30.96
CA TYR A 249 -8.78 -0.33 -31.06
C TYR A 249 -8.30 0.14 -32.43
N GLU A 250 -9.00 1.12 -32.99
CA GLU A 250 -8.60 1.85 -34.19
C GLU A 250 -8.20 3.29 -33.82
N ARG A 251 -7.23 3.87 -34.54
CA ARG A 251 -6.91 5.30 -34.43
C ARG A 251 -7.95 6.11 -35.19
N ILE A 252 -8.53 7.12 -34.54
CA ILE A 252 -9.50 8.03 -35.17
C ILE A 252 -9.04 9.47 -35.06
N GLU A 253 -9.52 10.30 -35.98
CA GLU A 253 -9.36 11.75 -35.89
C GLU A 253 -10.15 12.31 -34.69
N ARG A 254 -9.74 13.47 -34.18
CA ARG A 254 -10.48 14.17 -33.12
C ARG A 254 -11.86 14.60 -33.63
N SER A 255 -12.83 14.61 -32.73
CA SER A 255 -14.08 15.35 -32.95
C SER A 255 -13.79 16.83 -33.27
N GLY A 256 -14.73 17.52 -33.92
CA GLY A 256 -14.58 18.93 -34.30
C GLY A 256 -14.36 19.88 -33.11
N GLU A 257 -14.69 19.44 -31.89
CA GLU A 257 -14.45 20.18 -30.64
C GLU A 257 -13.11 19.83 -29.97
N GLY A 258 -12.30 18.94 -30.58
CA GLY A 258 -11.00 18.51 -30.08
C GLY A 258 -11.04 17.42 -28.99
N TYR A 259 -12.24 17.00 -28.59
CA TYR A 259 -12.49 15.99 -27.56
C TYR A 259 -12.33 14.56 -28.10
N CYS A 260 -11.76 13.67 -27.27
CA CYS A 260 -11.72 12.21 -27.47
C CYS A 260 -12.51 11.53 -26.33
N ASP A 261 -13.38 10.56 -26.66
CA ASP A 261 -13.95 9.65 -25.64
C ASP A 261 -12.89 8.75 -25.02
N THR A 262 -11.88 8.37 -25.80
CA THR A 262 -10.68 7.67 -25.31
C THR A 262 -9.45 8.20 -26.03
N TYR A 263 -8.51 8.72 -25.25
CA TYR A 263 -7.20 9.15 -25.75
C TYR A 263 -6.33 7.94 -26.07
N TYR A 264 -5.49 8.06 -27.10
CA TYR A 264 -4.55 7.03 -27.50
C TYR A 264 -3.60 6.65 -26.36
N ASP A 265 -3.56 5.36 -26.07
CA ASP A 265 -2.68 4.76 -25.09
C ASP A 265 -2.01 3.51 -25.69
N ALA A 266 -0.72 3.63 -25.98
CA ALA A 266 0.07 2.55 -26.58
C ALA A 266 0.10 1.27 -25.71
N ARG A 267 -0.24 1.34 -24.41
CA ARG A 267 -0.31 0.18 -23.51
C ARG A 267 -1.50 -0.72 -23.82
N TYR A 268 -2.58 -0.17 -24.38
CA TYR A 268 -3.85 -0.86 -24.58
C TYR A 268 -4.29 -0.88 -26.06
N PHE A 269 -3.62 -0.14 -26.94
CA PHE A 269 -3.98 -0.07 -28.36
C PHE A 269 -3.96 -1.44 -29.06
N ASP A 270 -3.01 -2.32 -28.72
CA ASP A 270 -2.92 -3.68 -29.27
C ASP A 270 -3.88 -4.69 -28.60
N LEU A 271 -4.81 -4.22 -27.75
CA LEU A 271 -5.88 -5.05 -27.19
C LEU A 271 -6.78 -5.57 -28.30
N LYS A 272 -7.01 -6.89 -28.27
CA LYS A 272 -7.90 -7.61 -29.16
C LYS A 272 -8.79 -8.55 -28.38
N LYS A 273 -10.09 -8.49 -28.63
CA LYS A 273 -11.06 -9.51 -28.23
C LYS A 273 -10.84 -10.73 -29.12
N ILE A 274 -10.64 -11.89 -28.50
CA ILE A 274 -10.30 -13.14 -29.18
C ILE A 274 -11.48 -14.12 -29.08
N GLU A 275 -11.74 -14.81 -30.17
CA GLU A 275 -12.60 -15.99 -30.17
C GLU A 275 -11.76 -17.19 -29.68
N VAL A 276 -12.34 -18.01 -28.82
CA VAL A 276 -11.66 -19.14 -28.20
C VAL A 276 -12.26 -20.46 -28.68
N CYS A 277 -11.40 -21.42 -28.96
CA CYS A 277 -11.74 -22.72 -29.52
C CYS A 277 -10.95 -23.84 -28.82
N ASP A 278 -11.19 -25.09 -29.21
CA ASP A 278 -10.63 -26.28 -28.56
C ASP A 278 -9.10 -26.23 -28.40
N SER A 279 -8.36 -25.75 -29.41
CA SER A 279 -6.89 -25.64 -29.40
C SER A 279 -6.31 -24.34 -28.80
N THR A 280 -7.13 -23.40 -28.30
CA THR A 280 -6.65 -22.14 -27.70
C THR A 280 -5.73 -22.40 -26.50
N LYS A 281 -4.49 -21.88 -26.55
CA LYS A 281 -3.54 -21.93 -25.45
C LYS A 281 -3.85 -20.84 -24.41
N PHE A 282 -4.52 -21.23 -23.34
CA PHE A 282 -4.87 -20.31 -22.24
C PHE A 282 -3.71 -19.99 -21.28
N PHE A 283 -2.70 -20.87 -21.20
CA PHE A 283 -1.54 -20.73 -20.31
C PHE A 283 -0.23 -20.96 -21.08
N ASP A 284 0.87 -20.42 -20.57
CA ASP A 284 2.23 -20.77 -21.02
C ASP A 284 2.75 -22.03 -20.31
N ASP A 285 3.94 -22.49 -20.69
CA ASP A 285 4.56 -23.69 -20.12
C ASP A 285 4.89 -23.56 -18.61
N ASN A 286 4.84 -22.33 -18.06
CA ASN A 286 5.02 -22.03 -16.64
C ASN A 286 3.68 -21.84 -15.90
N GLY A 287 2.54 -22.09 -16.56
CA GLY A 287 1.20 -21.92 -15.99
C GLY A 287 0.70 -20.48 -15.90
N ARG A 288 1.39 -19.50 -16.50
CA ARG A 288 0.95 -18.10 -16.52
C ARG A 288 -0.10 -17.91 -17.61
N ALA A 289 -1.16 -17.13 -17.32
CA ALA A 289 -2.22 -16.87 -18.28
C ALA A 289 -1.71 -16.13 -19.52
N GLN A 290 -2.04 -16.65 -20.71
CA GLN A 290 -1.85 -16.01 -22.02
C GLN A 290 -3.15 -15.40 -22.58
N VAL A 291 -4.26 -15.57 -21.85
CA VAL A 291 -5.58 -15.02 -22.18
C VAL A 291 -6.12 -14.29 -20.96
N TRP A 292 -6.76 -13.16 -21.20
CA TRP A 292 -7.47 -12.38 -20.21
C TRP A 292 -8.96 -12.44 -20.48
N TYR A 293 -9.78 -12.27 -19.46
CA TYR A 293 -11.23 -12.43 -19.56
C TYR A 293 -11.99 -11.38 -18.76
N ILE A 294 -13.26 -11.21 -19.12
CA ILE A 294 -14.24 -10.50 -18.30
C ILE A 294 -15.62 -11.13 -18.45
N ARG A 295 -16.37 -11.20 -17.34
CA ARG A 295 -17.77 -11.64 -17.35
C ARG A 295 -18.68 -10.49 -17.79
N VAL A 296 -19.58 -10.77 -18.74
CA VAL A 296 -20.57 -9.82 -19.28
C VAL A 296 -21.93 -10.52 -19.28
N GLY A 297 -22.79 -10.19 -18.30
CA GLY A 297 -23.99 -10.98 -18.03
C GLY A 297 -23.62 -12.42 -17.64
N ASP A 298 -24.11 -13.40 -18.39
CA ASP A 298 -23.82 -14.83 -18.17
C ASP A 298 -22.76 -15.42 -19.11
N SER A 299 -22.19 -14.61 -20.01
CA SER A 299 -21.08 -15.01 -20.88
C SER A 299 -19.73 -14.47 -20.39
N VAL A 300 -18.67 -15.01 -20.96
CA VAL A 300 -17.29 -14.55 -20.75
C VAL A 300 -16.70 -14.12 -22.08
N GLU A 301 -16.15 -12.91 -22.11
CA GLU A 301 -15.38 -12.39 -23.23
C GLU A 301 -13.89 -12.58 -22.99
N CYS A 302 -13.16 -13.02 -24.00
CA CYS A 302 -11.72 -13.30 -23.93
C CYS A 302 -10.90 -12.29 -24.73
N TYR A 303 -9.68 -12.03 -24.28
CA TYR A 303 -8.78 -10.99 -24.81
C TYR A 303 -7.31 -11.45 -24.79
N ASN A 304 -6.50 -10.89 -25.68
CA ASN A 304 -5.08 -11.20 -25.84
C ASN A 304 -4.12 -10.59 -24.78
N GLN A 305 -4.57 -9.61 -23.98
CA GLN A 305 -3.73 -8.92 -22.99
C GLN A 305 -4.53 -8.32 -21.83
N PHE A 306 -3.81 -7.91 -20.77
CA PHE A 306 -4.37 -7.07 -19.71
C PHE A 306 -4.67 -5.66 -20.22
N ALA A 307 -5.87 -5.15 -19.93
CA ALA A 307 -6.30 -3.78 -20.23
C ALA A 307 -7.54 -3.40 -19.37
N PRO A 308 -7.92 -2.11 -19.35
CA PRO A 308 -9.30 -1.72 -19.07
C PRO A 308 -10.27 -2.40 -20.04
N TYR A 309 -11.50 -2.68 -19.61
CA TYR A 309 -12.53 -3.23 -20.48
C TYR A 309 -13.08 -2.13 -21.41
N PRO A 310 -13.11 -2.32 -22.75
CA PRO A 310 -13.42 -1.23 -23.68
C PRO A 310 -14.79 -0.57 -23.49
N GLU A 311 -15.84 -1.35 -23.21
CA GLU A 311 -17.20 -0.82 -22.99
C GLU A 311 -17.39 -0.18 -21.60
N ASN A 312 -16.47 -0.41 -20.65
CA ASN A 312 -16.48 0.24 -19.33
C ASN A 312 -15.08 0.21 -18.71
N THR A 313 -14.35 1.31 -18.90
CA THR A 313 -12.95 1.49 -18.47
C THR A 313 -12.74 1.51 -16.95
N GLN A 314 -13.80 1.51 -16.13
CA GLN A 314 -13.70 1.30 -14.68
C GLN A 314 -13.52 -0.18 -14.31
N ARG A 315 -13.78 -1.10 -15.24
CA ARG A 315 -13.52 -2.55 -15.10
C ARG A 315 -12.21 -2.90 -15.81
N PHE A 316 -11.51 -3.88 -15.27
CA PHE A 316 -10.27 -4.40 -15.86
C PHE A 316 -10.41 -5.89 -16.20
N LEU A 317 -9.75 -6.31 -17.27
CA LEU A 317 -9.69 -7.70 -17.69
C LEU A 317 -8.84 -8.50 -16.69
N LYS A 318 -9.32 -9.67 -16.27
CA LYS A 318 -8.63 -10.55 -15.30
C LYS A 318 -7.85 -11.64 -16.05
N PRO A 319 -6.70 -12.14 -15.56
CA PRO A 319 -6.04 -13.30 -16.15
C PRO A 319 -6.96 -14.51 -16.09
N ILE A 320 -7.04 -15.31 -17.15
CA ILE A 320 -7.95 -16.46 -17.19
C ILE A 320 -7.53 -17.56 -16.21
N THR A 321 -8.51 -18.31 -15.71
CA THR A 321 -8.30 -19.40 -14.74
C THR A 321 -8.91 -20.70 -15.24
N GLN A 322 -8.41 -21.83 -14.73
CA GLN A 322 -8.95 -23.16 -15.03
C GLN A 322 -10.45 -23.28 -14.71
N TYR A 323 -10.90 -22.61 -13.64
CA TYR A 323 -12.32 -22.53 -13.28
C TYR A 323 -13.15 -21.87 -14.38
N ILE A 324 -12.73 -20.70 -14.86
CA ILE A 324 -13.46 -19.95 -15.91
C ILE A 324 -13.53 -20.76 -17.21
N ILE A 325 -12.44 -21.42 -17.59
CA ILE A 325 -12.42 -22.28 -18.78
C ILE A 325 -13.40 -23.45 -18.63
N LYS A 326 -13.41 -24.12 -17.47
CA LYS A 326 -14.31 -25.25 -17.20
C LYS A 326 -15.78 -24.83 -17.08
N GLN A 327 -16.06 -23.64 -16.55
CA GLN A 327 -17.42 -23.19 -16.24
C GLN A 327 -18.12 -22.47 -17.41
N TYR A 328 -17.37 -21.72 -18.22
CA TYR A 328 -17.93 -20.86 -19.27
C TYR A 328 -17.45 -21.19 -20.68
N LEU A 329 -16.33 -21.92 -20.83
CA LEU A 329 -15.67 -22.20 -22.12
C LEU A 329 -15.49 -23.70 -22.36
N SER A 330 -16.29 -24.52 -21.69
CA SER A 330 -16.28 -25.99 -21.78
C SER A 330 -16.72 -26.46 -23.16
N ASP A 331 -17.84 -25.90 -23.65
CA ASP A 331 -18.46 -26.23 -24.94
C ASP A 331 -17.94 -25.36 -26.11
N ARG A 332 -16.71 -24.84 -25.99
CA ARG A 332 -16.11 -23.99 -27.03
C ARG A 332 -15.95 -24.74 -28.36
N PRO A 333 -16.14 -24.06 -29.52
CA PRO A 333 -16.11 -24.71 -30.82
C PRO A 333 -14.73 -25.29 -31.15
N LYS A 334 -14.69 -26.19 -32.14
CA LYS A 334 -13.41 -26.58 -32.75
C LYS A 334 -12.86 -25.41 -33.57
N CYS A 335 -11.55 -25.23 -33.56
CA CYS A 335 -10.92 -24.26 -34.46
C CYS A 335 -11.10 -24.72 -35.93
N ASN A 336 -11.36 -23.77 -36.83
CA ASN A 336 -11.45 -24.01 -38.28
C ASN A 336 -10.07 -24.14 -38.94
#